data_AF-A0A147B7R4-F1
#
_entry.id   AF-A0A147B7R4-F1
#
_cell.length_a   1.000
_cell.length_b   1.000
_cell.length_c   1.000
_cell.angle_alpha   90.00
_cell.angle_beta   90.00
_cell.angle_gamma   90.00
#
_symmetry.space_group_name_H-M   'P 1'
#
loop_
_entity.id
_entity.type
_entity.pdbx_description
1 polymer ?
#
loop_
_entity_poly.entity_id
_entity_poly.type
_entity_poly.pdbx_seq_one_letter_code
_entity_poly.pdbx_strand_id
1 'polypeptide(L)'
;RVLFLSRGMQLLSSGADGNLKLLNISDQECVKTLDEHQDKAWALTAKMDESLVVTGAADSAIVVWRDCTAEERGESFEKQEALVLQEQELNNLVKEKKWSKALHIALTLEYPFKALTIIKEILLEKNGREDLKKALEPLREDQMDTLLRFACTWNTNSK
;
A
#
# COMPACT_ATOMS: atom_id res chain seq x y z
N ARG A 1 14.33 24.71 -15.99
CA ARG A 1 14.87 25.56 -14.88
C ARG A 1 15.24 24.65 -13.71
N VAL A 2 15.98 25.12 -12.70
CA VAL A 2 16.30 24.33 -11.49
C VAL A 2 16.11 25.17 -10.24
N LEU A 3 15.55 24.56 -9.19
CA LEU A 3 15.45 25.12 -7.84
C LEU A 3 15.98 24.13 -6.82
N PHE A 4 16.59 24.67 -5.77
CA PHE A 4 16.97 23.90 -4.57
C PHE A 4 15.87 24.01 -3.53
N LEU A 5 15.52 22.88 -2.93
CA LEU A 5 14.54 22.73 -1.85
C LEU A 5 15.22 22.05 -0.65
N SER A 6 14.58 22.15 0.52
CA SER A 6 15.01 21.54 1.77
C SER A 6 16.42 21.95 2.15
N ARG A 7 16.74 23.25 2.05
CA ARG A 7 18.09 23.80 2.27
C ARG A 7 19.18 23.16 1.38
N GLY A 8 18.81 22.73 0.18
CA GLY A 8 19.73 22.16 -0.80
C GLY A 8 19.95 20.66 -0.68
N MET A 9 19.08 19.93 0.01
CA MET A 9 19.08 18.45 -0.03
C MET A 9 18.28 17.90 -1.21
N GLN A 10 17.27 18.64 -1.68
CA GLN A 10 16.44 18.24 -2.80
C GLN A 10 16.56 19.26 -3.93
N LEU A 11 16.41 18.77 -5.16
CA LEU A 11 16.52 19.57 -6.37
C LEU A 11 15.29 19.33 -7.24
N LEU A 12 14.60 20.42 -7.57
CA LEU A 12 13.48 20.38 -8.51
C LEU A 12 13.93 20.95 -9.85
N SER A 13 13.76 20.17 -10.90
CA SER A 13 14.14 20.54 -12.26
C SER A 13 12.92 20.56 -13.17
N SER A 14 12.80 21.57 -14.04
CA SER A 14 11.84 21.58 -15.15
C SER A 14 12.56 21.34 -16.47
N GLY A 15 12.05 20.37 -17.23
CA GLY A 15 12.52 20.00 -18.56
C GLY A 15 11.89 20.84 -19.67
N ALA A 16 12.45 20.69 -20.88
CA ALA A 16 11.84 21.24 -22.09
C ALA A 16 10.57 20.46 -22.49
N ASP A 17 10.47 19.22 -22.04
CA ASP A 17 9.40 18.27 -22.36
C ASP A 17 8.17 18.41 -21.42
N GLY A 18 8.00 19.55 -20.74
CA GLY A 18 6.93 19.79 -19.75
C GLY A 18 7.13 19.10 -18.39
N ASN A 19 7.90 18.02 -18.38
CA ASN A 19 8.19 17.22 -17.19
C ASN A 19 8.97 17.97 -16.10
N LEU A 20 8.50 17.82 -14.87
CA LEU A 20 9.15 18.30 -13.66
C LEU A 20 9.71 17.10 -12.90
N LYS A 21 10.99 17.13 -12.52
CA LYS A 21 11.64 16.03 -11.78
C LYS A 21 12.16 16.51 -10.44
N LEU A 22 11.73 15.83 -9.38
CA LEU A 22 12.23 15.98 -8.03
C LEU A 22 13.35 14.96 -7.79
N LEU A 23 14.53 15.45 -7.46
CA LEU A 23 15.76 14.69 -7.31
C LEU A 23 16.26 14.84 -5.87
N ASN A 24 16.65 13.74 -5.25
CA ASN A 24 17.38 13.78 -3.98
C ASN A 24 18.88 13.86 -4.26
N ILE A 25 19.57 14.85 -3.71
CA ILE A 25 21.00 15.04 -3.95
C ILE A 25 21.83 13.97 -3.23
N SER A 26 21.39 13.54 -2.04
CA SER A 26 22.09 12.52 -1.25
C SER A 26 22.10 11.17 -1.96
N ASP A 27 20.94 10.76 -2.49
CA ASP A 27 20.78 9.44 -3.11
C ASP A 27 21.06 9.47 -4.62
N GLN A 28 21.19 10.66 -5.22
CA GLN A 28 21.30 10.86 -6.68
C GLN A 28 20.16 10.23 -7.48
N GLU A 29 19.02 10.00 -6.82
CA GLU A 29 17.85 9.34 -7.40
C GLU A 29 16.71 10.32 -7.66
N CYS A 30 15.92 10.01 -8.69
CA CYS A 30 14.69 10.74 -9.00
C CYS A 30 13.57 10.22 -8.10
N VAL A 31 13.19 11.03 -7.11
CA VAL A 31 12.15 10.71 -6.14
C VAL A 31 10.78 10.69 -6.81
N LYS A 32 10.49 11.70 -7.64
CA LYS A 32 9.18 11.84 -8.28
C LYS A 32 9.29 12.58 -9.61
N THR A 33 8.56 12.10 -10.61
CA THR A 33 8.33 12.83 -11.86
C THR A 33 6.91 13.36 -11.82
N LEU A 34 6.77 14.65 -12.07
CA LEU A 34 5.53 15.41 -12.05
C LEU A 34 5.25 15.81 -13.50
N ASP A 35 4.21 15.21 -14.07
CA ASP A 35 3.84 15.37 -15.48
C ASP A 35 2.41 15.92 -15.57
N GLU A 36 2.29 17.24 -15.52
CA GLU A 36 1.02 17.95 -15.64
C GLU A 36 1.03 19.02 -16.75
N HIS A 37 2.22 19.46 -17.19
CA HIS A 37 2.33 20.48 -18.24
C HIS A 37 2.38 19.82 -19.61
N GLN A 38 1.61 20.37 -20.56
CA GLN A 38 1.56 19.83 -21.93
C GLN A 38 2.64 20.41 -22.84
N ASP A 39 3.29 21.49 -22.41
CA ASP A 39 4.36 22.16 -23.14
C ASP A 39 5.49 22.58 -22.19
N LYS A 40 6.54 23.18 -22.75
CA LYS A 40 7.76 23.56 -22.05
C LYS A 40 7.50 24.42 -20.83
N ALA A 41 7.97 23.95 -19.67
CA ALA A 41 7.95 24.69 -18.42
C ALA A 41 9.07 25.74 -18.39
N TRP A 42 8.70 27.02 -18.48
CA TRP A 42 9.64 28.15 -18.51
C TRP A 42 9.93 28.74 -17.14
N ALA A 43 8.92 28.73 -16.27
CA ALA A 43 8.96 29.30 -14.95
C ALA A 43 8.85 28.20 -13.89
N LEU A 44 9.72 28.29 -12.89
CA LEU A 44 9.75 27.42 -11.72
C LEU A 44 10.09 28.35 -10.55
N THR A 45 9.21 28.44 -9.56
CA THR A 45 9.44 29.22 -8.33
C THR A 45 8.88 28.49 -7.12
N ALA A 46 9.48 28.68 -5.96
CA ALA A 46 9.02 28.10 -4.70
C ALA A 46 8.74 29.21 -3.69
N LYS A 47 7.78 28.98 -2.80
CA LYS A 47 7.58 29.84 -1.63
C LYS A 47 8.83 29.77 -0.73
N MET A 48 9.14 30.83 0.01
CA MET A 48 10.28 30.86 0.95
C MET A 48 10.20 29.77 2.02
N ASP A 49 8.99 29.36 2.35
CA ASP A 49 8.66 28.29 3.30
C ASP A 49 8.62 26.89 2.65
N GLU A 50 8.92 26.80 1.34
CA GLU A 50 8.98 25.57 0.53
C GLU A 50 7.69 24.73 0.50
N SER A 51 6.63 25.14 1.21
CA SER A 51 5.33 24.47 1.27
C SER A 51 4.56 24.45 -0.04
N LEU A 52 4.90 25.35 -0.97
CA LEU A 52 4.27 25.46 -2.28
C LEU A 52 5.32 25.71 -3.35
N VAL A 53 5.17 25.02 -4.47
CA VAL A 53 5.95 25.25 -5.69
C VAL A 53 5.00 25.65 -6.81
N VAL A 54 5.34 26.71 -7.54
CA VAL A 54 4.57 27.20 -8.67
C VAL A 54 5.37 27.02 -9.95
N THR A 55 4.70 26.49 -10.96
CA THR A 55 5.29 26.19 -12.25
C THR A 55 4.44 26.79 -13.35
N GLY A 56 5.07 27.45 -14.31
CA GLY A 56 4.40 28.09 -15.44
C GLY A 56 5.00 27.60 -16.75
N ALA A 57 4.13 27.12 -17.65
CA ALA A 57 4.51 26.57 -18.94
C ALA A 57 3.96 27.39 -20.11
N ALA A 58 4.40 27.04 -21.32
CA ALA A 58 3.97 27.69 -22.57
C ALA A 58 2.53 27.35 -22.97
N ASP A 59 1.95 26.31 -22.36
CA ASP A 59 0.54 25.91 -22.51
C ASP A 59 -0.46 26.89 -21.84
N SER A 60 0.03 28.02 -21.34
CA SER A 60 -0.72 29.03 -20.58
C SER A 60 -1.27 28.53 -19.24
N ALA A 61 -0.82 27.36 -18.77
CA ALA A 61 -1.17 26.82 -17.47
C ALA A 61 -0.17 27.24 -16.39
N ILE A 62 -0.70 27.48 -15.19
CA ILE A 62 0.07 27.66 -13.97
C ILE A 62 -0.34 26.56 -13.02
N VAL A 63 0.58 25.66 -12.71
CA VAL A 63 0.35 24.54 -11.79
C VAL A 63 1.01 24.84 -10.46
N VAL A 64 0.21 24.73 -9.38
CA VAL A 64 0.65 24.89 -8.01
C VAL A 64 0.73 23.53 -7.35
N TRP A 65 1.92 23.18 -6.90
CA TRP A 65 2.22 21.94 -6.21
C TRP A 65 2.29 22.21 -4.71
N ARG A 66 1.68 21.31 -3.93
CA ARG A 66 1.79 21.27 -2.47
C ARG A 66 2.56 20.02 -2.07
N ASP A 67 3.40 20.16 -1.06
CA ASP A 67 4.05 18.99 -0.46
C ASP A 67 3.03 18.17 0.35
N CYS A 68 2.76 16.94 -0.10
CA CYS A 68 1.89 15.97 0.57
C CYS A 68 2.68 14.83 1.23
N THR A 69 4.01 14.90 1.26
CA THR A 69 4.86 13.80 1.74
C THR A 69 4.57 13.43 3.19
N ALA A 70 4.28 14.41 4.04
CA ALA A 70 3.94 14.18 5.44
C ALA A 70 2.58 13.47 5.60
N GLU A 71 1.60 13.86 4.80
CA GLU A 71 0.25 13.26 4.79
C GLU A 71 0.33 11.81 4.29
N GLU A 72 1.01 11.57 3.15
CA GLU A 72 1.20 10.23 2.59
C GLU A 72 1.95 9.31 3.57
N ARG A 73 2.97 9.82 4.26
CA ARG A 73 3.67 9.06 5.31
C ARG A 73 2.77 8.73 6.48
N GLY A 74 1.98 9.69 6.98
CA GLY A 74 1.01 9.48 8.05
C GLY A 74 0.02 8.37 7.70
N GLU A 75 -0.63 8.48 6.54
CA GLU A 75 -1.58 7.46 6.08
C GLU A 75 -0.93 6.09 5.89
N SER A 76 0.30 6.04 5.38
CA SER A 76 1.02 4.77 5.20
C SER A 76 1.36 4.12 6.53
N PHE A 77 1.74 4.93 7.52
CA PHE A 77 2.07 4.47 8.86
C PHE A 77 0.81 3.96 9.56
N GLU A 78 -0.29 4.70 9.51
CA GLU A 78 -1.58 4.28 10.06
C GLU A 78 -2.08 2.97 9.42
N LYS A 79 -1.92 2.82 8.09
CA LYS A 79 -2.23 1.57 7.38
C LYS A 79 -1.34 0.41 7.87
N GLN A 80 -0.04 0.65 8.05
CA GLN A 80 0.88 -0.37 8.56
C GLN A 80 0.56 -0.76 10.01
N GLU A 81 0.28 0.20 10.89
CA GLU A 81 -0.12 -0.05 12.27
C GLU A 81 -1.43 -0.86 12.34
N ALA A 82 -2.42 -0.51 11.51
CA ALA A 82 -3.67 -1.24 11.42
C ALA A 82 -3.46 -2.70 10.97
N LEU A 83 -2.59 -2.93 9.98
CA LEU A 83 -2.24 -4.29 9.53
C LEU A 83 -1.54 -5.10 10.62
N VAL A 84 -0.58 -4.50 11.33
CA VAL A 84 0.12 -5.15 12.45
C VAL A 84 -0.87 -5.54 13.55
N LEU A 85 -1.81 -4.65 13.89
CA LEU A 85 -2.83 -4.92 14.89
C LEU A 85 -3.78 -6.05 14.46
N GLN A 86 -4.21 -6.08 13.19
CA GLN A 86 -5.03 -7.16 12.65
C GLN A 86 -4.28 -8.50 12.63
N GLU A 87 -2.98 -8.51 12.34
CA GLU A 87 -2.16 -9.71 12.43
C GLU A 87 -2.03 -10.21 13.87
N GLN A 88 -1.86 -9.31 14.82
CA GLN A 88 -1.82 -9.66 16.24
C GLN A 88 -3.15 -10.25 16.70
N GLU A 89 -4.28 -9.65 16.30
CA GLU A 89 -5.62 -10.17 16.60
C GLU A 89 -5.80 -11.58 16.02
N LEU A 90 -5.39 -11.80 14.77
CA LEU A 90 -5.44 -13.11 14.13
C LEU A 90 -4.64 -14.15 14.94
N ASN A 91 -3.40 -13.83 15.32
CA ASN A 91 -2.55 -14.72 16.10
C ASN A 91 -3.15 -15.04 17.48
N ASN A 92 -3.81 -14.07 18.11
CA ASN A 92 -4.51 -14.29 19.38
C ASN A 92 -5.72 -15.21 19.21
N LEU A 93 -6.51 -15.03 18.15
CA LEU A 93 -7.68 -15.88 17.86
C LEU A 93 -7.28 -17.33 17.56
N VAL A 94 -6.16 -17.53 16.85
CA VAL A 94 -5.59 -18.87 16.60
C VAL A 94 -5.20 -19.55 17.91
N LYS A 95 -4.51 -18.83 18.81
CA LYS A 95 -4.16 -19.35 20.15
C LYS A 95 -5.39 -19.69 21.00
N GLU A 96 -6.44 -18.87 20.91
CA GLU A 96 -7.72 -19.10 21.59
C GLU A 96 -8.59 -20.17 20.91
N LYS A 97 -8.14 -20.78 19.80
CA LYS A 97 -8.88 -21.77 19.00
C LYS A 97 -10.22 -21.27 18.46
N LYS A 98 -10.34 -19.96 18.24
CA LYS A 98 -11.53 -19.34 17.63
C LYS A 98 -11.42 -19.40 16.10
N TRP A 99 -11.57 -20.61 15.57
CA TRP A 99 -11.34 -20.95 14.16
C TRP A 99 -12.17 -20.13 13.16
N SER A 100 -13.45 -19.89 13.44
CA SER A 100 -14.35 -19.15 12.54
C SER A 100 -13.89 -17.70 12.33
N LYS A 101 -13.61 -16.99 13.41
CA LYS A 101 -13.12 -15.59 13.35
C LYS A 101 -11.73 -15.50 12.77
N ALA A 102 -10.85 -16.44 13.12
CA ALA A 102 -9.50 -16.50 12.57
C ALA A 102 -9.51 -16.72 11.05
N LEU A 103 -10.32 -17.66 10.56
CA LEU A 103 -10.47 -17.91 9.13
C LEU A 103 -11.08 -16.71 8.40
N HIS A 104 -12.09 -16.06 9.00
CA HIS A 104 -12.69 -14.84 8.47
C HIS A 104 -11.65 -13.73 8.27
N ILE A 105 -10.85 -13.43 9.28
CA ILE A 105 -9.82 -12.39 9.21
C ILE A 105 -8.72 -12.77 8.21
N ALA A 106 -8.27 -14.03 8.20
CA ALA A 106 -7.24 -14.49 7.26
C ALA A 106 -7.68 -14.38 5.79
N LEU A 107 -8.97 -14.59 5.51
CA LEU A 107 -9.54 -14.43 4.17
C LEU A 107 -9.75 -12.96 3.79
N THR A 108 -10.21 -12.12 4.72
CA THR A 108 -10.32 -10.67 4.50
C THR A 108 -8.96 -10.02 4.22
N LEU A 109 -7.90 -10.53 4.85
CA LEU A 109 -6.52 -10.08 4.65
C LEU A 109 -5.84 -10.72 3.43
N GLU A 110 -6.55 -11.59 2.70
CA GLU A 110 -6.02 -12.34 1.56
C GLU A 110 -4.68 -13.06 1.85
N TYR A 111 -4.54 -13.67 3.04
CA TYR A 111 -3.32 -14.37 3.43
C TYR A 111 -3.42 -15.90 3.18
N PRO A 112 -3.01 -16.41 2.00
CA PRO A 112 -3.20 -17.81 1.63
C PRO A 112 -2.43 -18.77 2.55
N PHE A 113 -1.18 -18.43 2.90
CA PHE A 113 -0.38 -19.31 3.77
C PHE A 113 -0.96 -19.40 5.18
N LYS A 114 -1.43 -18.29 5.75
CA LYS A 114 -2.03 -18.28 7.10
C LYS A 114 -3.36 -19.03 7.11
N ALA A 115 -4.21 -18.84 6.10
CA ALA A 115 -5.45 -19.60 5.96
C ALA A 115 -5.21 -21.11 5.88
N LEU A 116 -4.19 -21.54 5.12
CA LEU A 116 -3.78 -22.95 5.05
C LEU A 116 -3.26 -23.48 6.38
N THR A 117 -2.43 -22.71 7.10
CA THR A 117 -1.94 -23.10 8.43
C THR A 117 -3.10 -23.29 9.40
N ILE A 118 -4.06 -22.36 9.43
CA ILE A 118 -5.26 -22.47 10.26
C ILE A 118 -6.06 -23.72 9.92
N ILE A 119 -6.30 -23.99 8.63
CA ILE A 119 -7.02 -25.20 8.19
C ILE A 119 -6.27 -26.47 8.59
N LYS A 120 -4.94 -26.50 8.45
CA LYS A 120 -4.12 -27.64 8.88
C LYS A 120 -4.17 -27.85 10.39
N GLU A 121 -4.10 -26.78 11.18
CA GLU A 121 -4.22 -26.85 12.64
C GLU A 121 -5.60 -27.37 13.08
N ILE A 122 -6.68 -26.91 12.44
CA ILE A 122 -8.03 -27.43 12.68
C ILE A 122 -8.10 -28.93 12.39
N LEU A 123 -7.54 -29.38 11.26
CA LEU A 123 -7.56 -30.78 10.85
C LEU A 123 -6.71 -31.71 11.74
N LEU A 124 -5.75 -31.16 12.51
CA LEU A 124 -4.99 -31.90 13.51
C LEU A 124 -5.77 -32.13 14.81
N GLU A 125 -6.85 -31.37 15.05
CA GLU A 125 -7.71 -31.57 16.22
C GLU A 125 -8.65 -32.77 16.06
N LYS A 126 -9.03 -33.39 17.18
CA LYS A 126 -9.86 -34.62 17.20
C LYS A 126 -11.22 -34.48 16.50
N ASN A 127 -11.80 -33.27 16.50
CA ASN A 127 -13.09 -32.95 15.85
C ASN A 127 -12.93 -32.00 14.64
N GLY A 128 -11.74 -31.94 14.04
CA GLY A 128 -11.38 -30.93 13.04
C GLY A 128 -12.35 -30.80 11.85
N ARG A 129 -12.98 -31.88 11.41
CA ARG A 129 -13.97 -31.81 10.30
C ARG A 129 -15.26 -31.07 10.68
N GLU A 130 -15.72 -31.24 11.93
CA GLU A 130 -16.92 -30.55 12.41
C GLU A 130 -16.63 -29.07 12.69
N ASP A 131 -15.46 -28.79 13.27
CA ASP A 131 -15.05 -27.42 13.60
C ASP A 131 -14.73 -26.61 12.33
N LEU A 132 -14.19 -27.26 11.29
CA LEU A 132 -14.03 -26.66 9.97
C LEU A 132 -15.37 -26.38 9.31
N LYS A 133 -16.34 -27.31 9.39
CA LYS A 133 -17.69 -27.07 8.85
C LYS A 133 -18.37 -25.89 9.55
N LYS A 134 -18.28 -25.80 10.87
CA LYS A 134 -18.80 -24.65 11.65
C LYS A 134 -18.10 -23.34 11.33
N ALA A 135 -16.79 -23.39 11.02
CA ALA A 135 -16.04 -22.24 10.59
C ALA A 135 -16.43 -21.81 9.16
N LEU A 136 -16.89 -22.74 8.32
CA LEU A 136 -17.30 -22.50 6.94
C LEU A 136 -18.74 -21.97 6.78
N GLU A 137 -19.66 -22.38 7.67
CA GLU A 137 -21.08 -21.95 7.63
C GLU A 137 -21.31 -20.42 7.64
N PRO A 138 -20.56 -19.58 8.39
CA PRO A 138 -20.80 -18.15 8.45
C PRO A 138 -20.04 -17.32 7.39
N LEU A 139 -19.35 -17.93 6.42
CA LEU A 139 -18.62 -17.15 5.42
C LEU A 139 -19.54 -16.46 4.41
N ARG A 140 -19.12 -15.28 3.98
CA ARG A 140 -19.72 -14.56 2.86
C ARG A 140 -19.28 -15.17 1.53
N GLU A 141 -20.08 -14.96 0.49
CA GLU A 141 -19.80 -15.47 -0.86
C GLU A 141 -18.43 -14.99 -1.37
N ASP A 142 -18.06 -13.72 -1.13
CA ASP A 142 -16.75 -13.17 -1.54
C ASP A 142 -15.56 -13.90 -0.89
N GLN A 143 -15.71 -14.26 0.39
CA GLN A 143 -14.68 -14.99 1.11
C GLN A 143 -14.60 -16.45 0.68
N MET A 144 -15.73 -17.02 0.27
CA MET A 144 -15.78 -18.36 -0.29
C MET A 144 -15.12 -18.42 -1.67
N ASP A 145 -15.31 -17.42 -2.53
CA ASP A 145 -14.56 -17.29 -3.80
C ASP A 145 -13.06 -17.19 -3.54
N THR A 146 -12.65 -16.35 -2.60
CA THR A 146 -11.25 -16.17 -2.21
C THR A 146 -10.64 -17.48 -1.69
N LEU A 147 -11.38 -18.21 -0.84
CA LEU A 147 -10.95 -19.51 -0.32
C LEU A 147 -10.84 -20.57 -1.43
N LEU A 148 -11.74 -20.57 -2.42
CA LEU A 148 -11.66 -21.47 -3.57
C LEU A 148 -10.46 -21.14 -4.46
N ARG A 149 -10.15 -19.86 -4.68
CA ARG A 149 -8.92 -19.45 -5.38
C ARG A 149 -7.68 -19.94 -4.65
N PHE A 150 -7.64 -19.78 -3.32
CA PHE A 150 -6.54 -20.29 -2.52
C PHE A 150 -6.42 -21.81 -2.60
N ALA A 151 -7.53 -22.54 -2.53
CA ALA A 151 -7.54 -23.98 -2.70
C ALA A 151 -7.00 -24.41 -4.07
N CYS A 152 -7.38 -23.73 -5.15
CA CYS A 152 -6.81 -23.95 -6.49
C CYS A 152 -5.28 -23.75 -6.48
N THR A 153 -4.79 -22.67 -5.86
CA THR A 153 -3.34 -22.43 -5.78
C THR A 153 -2.61 -23.49 -4.96
N TRP A 154 -3.17 -23.94 -3.84
CA TRP A 154 -2.57 -24.99 -3.01
C TRP A 154 -2.55 -26.34 -3.73
N ASN A 155 -3.58 -26.65 -4.53
CA ASN A 155 -3.67 -27.89 -5.28
C ASN A 155 -2.72 -27.90 -6.49
N THR A 156 -2.45 -26.73 -7.08
CA THR A 156 -1.51 -26.58 -8.21
C THR A 156 -0.07 -26.61 -7.73
N ASN A 157 0.20 -26.15 -6.51
CA ASN A 157 1.52 -26.12 -5.92
C ASN A 157 1.84 -27.46 -5.24
N SER A 158 1.91 -28.54 -6.03
CA SER A 158 2.27 -29.87 -5.52
C SER A 158 3.74 -29.87 -5.11
N LYS A 159 4.00 -29.94 -3.82
CA LYS A 159 5.31 -30.32 -3.26
C LYS A 159 5.12 -31.43 -2.25
#